data_AF-A0A835H9C3-F1
#
_entry.id   AF-A0A835H9C3-F1
#
_cell.length_a   1.000
_cell.length_b   1.000
_cell.length_c   1.000
_cell.angle_alpha   90.00
_cell.angle_beta   90.00
_cell.angle_gamma   90.00
#
_symmetry.space_group_name_H-M   'P 1'
#
loop_
_entity.id
_entity.type
_entity.pdbx_description
1 polymer ?
#
loop_
_entity_poly.entity_id
_entity_poly.type
_entity_poly.pdbx_seq_one_letter_code
_entity_poly.pdbx_strand_id
1 'polypeptide(L)'
;MSQITFEYPPFIRIYDDGRKERLKDDVFVAPSVDPSTGVSSKDVKIKPGDVKLPPESVLSARLYLPKGANSQYKLPLLIYFHGGGFSIDSTFCATYHNFLNLLVEKANVVAISVNYRRAPEYSLPIAFQDSWT
;
A
#
# COMPACT_ATOMS: atom_id res chain seq x y z
N MET A 1 -13.73 22.29 -24.13
CA MET A 1 -12.52 21.71 -23.53
C MET A 1 -12.77 21.64 -22.04
N SER A 2 -12.55 20.49 -21.38
CA SER A 2 -12.71 20.40 -19.93
C SER A 2 -11.64 21.21 -19.21
N GLN A 3 -12.03 21.83 -18.10
CA GLN A 3 -11.16 22.66 -17.29
C GLN A 3 -10.63 21.88 -16.09
N ILE A 4 -9.43 22.24 -15.65
CA ILE A 4 -8.85 21.69 -14.41
C ILE A 4 -9.57 22.34 -13.23
N THR A 5 -10.20 21.54 -12.38
CA THR A 5 -10.84 21.99 -11.14
C THR A 5 -9.92 21.86 -9.93
N PHE A 6 -8.98 20.93 -9.98
CA PHE A 6 -7.96 20.75 -8.96
C PHE A 6 -6.70 20.16 -9.58
N GLU A 7 -5.53 20.65 -9.18
CA GLU A 7 -4.27 20.00 -9.48
C GLU A 7 -3.28 20.11 -8.33
N TYR A 8 -2.48 19.06 -8.18
CA TYR A 8 -1.35 18.99 -7.27
C TYR A 8 -0.17 18.35 -8.01
N PRO A 9 0.55 19.11 -8.85
CA PRO A 9 1.69 18.59 -9.60
C PRO A 9 2.84 18.17 -8.68
N PRO A 10 3.61 17.12 -9.03
CA PRO A 10 3.49 16.30 -10.23
C PRO A 10 2.53 15.10 -10.08
N PHE A 11 1.58 15.12 -9.14
CA PHE A 11 0.89 13.91 -8.71
C PHE A 11 -0.49 13.72 -9.33
N ILE A 12 -1.40 14.69 -9.18
CA ILE A 12 -2.83 14.50 -9.49
C ILE A 12 -3.38 15.71 -10.23
N ARG A 13 -4.30 15.44 -11.16
CA ARG A 13 -5.16 16.43 -11.80
C ARG A 13 -6.60 15.93 -11.88
N ILE A 14 -7.55 16.82 -11.63
CA ILE A 14 -8.99 16.56 -11.68
C ILE A 14 -9.62 17.62 -12.58
N TYR A 15 -10.52 17.17 -13.46
CA TYR A 15 -11.23 18.02 -14.41
C TYR A 15 -12.70 18.19 -14.01
N ASP A 16 -13.35 19.24 -14.52
CA ASP A 16 -14.78 19.51 -14.32
C ASP A 16 -15.71 18.43 -14.90
N ASP A 17 -15.25 17.72 -15.93
CA ASP A 17 -15.93 16.58 -16.54
C ASP A 17 -15.83 15.27 -15.72
N GLY A 18 -15.15 15.30 -14.56
CA GLY A 18 -14.97 14.16 -13.67
C GLY A 18 -13.77 13.26 -13.99
N ARG A 19 -13.02 13.54 -15.06
CA ARG A 19 -11.76 12.85 -15.34
C ARG A 19 -10.74 13.11 -14.22
N LYS A 20 -10.01 12.05 -13.86
CA LYS A 20 -8.97 12.05 -12.82
C LYS A 20 -7.71 11.46 -13.43
N GLU A 21 -6.59 12.15 -13.28
CA GLU A 21 -5.30 11.73 -13.82
C GLU A 21 -4.25 11.67 -12.71
N ARG A 22 -3.50 10.56 -12.71
CA ARG A 22 -2.26 10.43 -11.94
C ARG A 22 -1.12 10.82 -12.87
N LEU A 23 -0.45 11.93 -12.56
CA LEU A 23 0.55 12.58 -13.41
C LEU A 23 1.97 11.99 -13.21
N LYS A 24 2.19 11.30 -12.10
CA LYS A 24 3.44 10.60 -11.78
C LYS A 24 3.15 9.12 -11.64
N ASP A 25 3.90 8.31 -12.38
CA ASP A 25 3.84 6.87 -12.23
C ASP A 25 4.50 6.42 -10.92
N ASP A 26 3.85 5.47 -10.26
CA ASP A 26 4.40 4.80 -9.09
C ASP A 26 5.47 3.79 -9.55
N VAL A 27 6.66 3.82 -8.94
CA VAL A 27 7.71 2.83 -9.21
C VAL A 27 7.51 1.62 -8.31
N PHE A 28 6.97 0.55 -8.87
CA PHE A 28 6.67 -0.67 -8.13
C PHE A 28 7.87 -1.62 -8.04
N VAL A 29 8.01 -2.25 -6.88
CA VAL A 29 8.99 -3.31 -6.61
C VAL A 29 8.23 -4.61 -6.41
N ALA A 30 8.64 -5.67 -7.12
CA ALA A 30 8.06 -7.01 -6.94
C ALA A 30 8.43 -7.55 -5.54
N PRO A 31 7.55 -8.36 -4.90
CA PRO A 31 7.89 -9.00 -3.65
C PRO A 31 9.02 -10.01 -3.89
N SER A 32 10.02 -10.00 -3.02
CA SER A 32 11.21 -10.83 -3.13
C SER A 32 11.85 -11.06 -1.75
N VAL A 33 12.95 -11.82 -1.74
CA VAL A 33 13.89 -11.83 -0.61
C VAL A 33 14.88 -10.70 -0.81
N ASP A 34 14.87 -9.73 0.10
CA ASP A 34 15.79 -8.59 0.05
C ASP A 34 17.22 -9.05 0.38
N PRO A 35 18.21 -8.81 -0.48
CA PRO A 35 19.57 -9.32 -0.28
C PRO A 35 20.31 -8.63 0.87
N SER A 36 19.91 -7.40 1.23
CA SER A 36 20.59 -6.62 2.26
C SER A 36 20.16 -7.01 3.68
N THR A 37 18.87 -7.28 3.86
CA THR A 37 18.24 -7.57 5.16
C THR A 37 17.88 -9.05 5.33
N GLY A 38 17.77 -9.80 4.23
CA GLY A 38 17.26 -11.18 4.22
C GLY A 38 15.76 -11.29 4.49
N VAL A 39 15.03 -10.16 4.53
CA VAL A 39 13.58 -10.13 4.70
C VAL A 39 12.90 -10.70 3.46
N SER A 40 11.97 -11.63 3.66
CA SER A 40 11.14 -12.18 2.58
C SER A 40 9.82 -11.44 2.52
N SER A 41 9.37 -11.08 1.32
CA SER A 41 8.09 -10.41 1.12
C SER A 41 7.18 -11.17 0.16
N LYS A 42 5.86 -11.01 0.34
CA LYS A 42 4.84 -11.65 -0.50
C LYS A 42 3.57 -10.82 -0.57
N ASP A 43 3.04 -10.65 -1.78
CA ASP A 43 1.73 -10.01 -2.00
C ASP A 43 0.59 -11.01 -1.78
N VAL A 44 -0.45 -10.56 -1.09
CA VAL A 44 -1.63 -11.36 -0.76
C VAL A 44 -2.91 -10.56 -1.01
N LYS A 45 -3.97 -11.27 -1.37
CA LYS A 45 -5.32 -10.72 -1.44
C LYS A 45 -5.97 -10.83 -0.06
N ILE A 46 -6.64 -9.78 0.38
CA ILE A 46 -7.42 -9.74 1.60
C ILE A 46 -8.88 -10.00 1.24
N LYS A 47 -9.57 -10.80 2.05
CA LYS A 47 -11.03 -10.95 1.92
C LYS A 47 -11.69 -9.67 2.45
N PRO A 48 -12.52 -8.97 1.67
CA PRO A 48 -12.99 -7.64 2.03
C PRO A 48 -14.01 -7.60 3.18
N GLY A 49 -14.42 -8.73 3.77
CA GLY A 49 -15.46 -8.76 4.79
C GLY A 49 -16.74 -8.06 4.30
N ASP A 50 -17.18 -7.04 5.04
CA ASP A 50 -18.34 -6.20 4.69
C ASP A 50 -18.02 -5.03 3.76
N VAL A 51 -16.74 -4.84 3.39
CA VAL A 51 -16.32 -3.75 2.50
C VAL A 51 -16.82 -4.00 1.09
N LYS A 52 -17.58 -3.02 0.58
CA LYS A 52 -18.02 -3.01 -0.81
C LYS A 52 -16.86 -2.62 -1.72
N LEU A 53 -16.37 -3.58 -2.49
CA LEU A 53 -15.40 -3.35 -3.55
C LEU A 53 -16.14 -3.08 -4.87
N PRO A 54 -15.72 -2.05 -5.64
CA PRO A 54 -16.13 -1.90 -7.03
C PRO A 54 -15.76 -3.14 -7.84
N PRO A 55 -16.39 -3.35 -9.00
CA PRO A 55 -15.97 -4.36 -9.96
C PRO A 55 -14.46 -4.28 -10.20
N GLU A 56 -13.78 -5.44 -10.22
CA GLU A 56 -12.34 -5.59 -10.48
C GLU A 56 -11.39 -5.02 -9.40
N SER A 57 -11.91 -4.33 -8.39
CA SER A 57 -11.09 -3.87 -7.26
C SER A 57 -10.73 -5.05 -6.35
N VAL A 58 -9.46 -5.10 -5.91
CA VAL A 58 -8.94 -6.12 -5.00
C VAL A 58 -8.31 -5.43 -3.81
N LEU A 59 -8.76 -5.76 -2.60
CA LEU A 59 -8.06 -5.40 -1.39
C LEU A 59 -6.84 -6.31 -1.23
N SER A 60 -5.67 -5.73 -1.02
CA SER A 60 -4.41 -6.46 -0.97
C SER A 60 -3.46 -5.92 0.09
N ALA A 61 -2.46 -6.72 0.42
CA ALA A 61 -1.36 -6.33 1.28
C ALA A 61 -0.06 -7.00 0.84
N ARG A 62 1.07 -6.45 1.31
CA ARG A 62 2.36 -7.12 1.28
C ARG A 62 2.75 -7.57 2.68
N LEU A 63 3.03 -8.86 2.80
CA LEU A 63 3.59 -9.47 3.99
C LEU A 63 5.11 -9.35 3.95
N TYR A 64 5.73 -9.17 5.12
CA TYR A 64 7.16 -9.17 5.31
C TYR A 64 7.52 -10.08 6.49
N LEU A 65 8.47 -10.97 6.26
CA LEU A 65 8.94 -11.96 7.22
C LEU A 65 10.44 -11.76 7.46
N PRO A 66 10.88 -11.52 8.71
CA PRO A 66 12.30 -11.34 8.99
C PRO A 66 13.08 -12.63 8.78
N LYS A 67 14.37 -12.48 8.47
CA LYS A 67 15.28 -13.60 8.28
C LYS A 67 15.31 -14.48 9.54
N GLY A 68 15.21 -15.79 9.35
CA GLY A 68 15.30 -16.76 10.46
C GLY A 68 14.03 -16.89 11.29
N ALA A 69 12.93 -16.24 10.90
CA ALA A 69 11.62 -16.50 11.50
C ALA A 69 11.29 -17.99 11.41
N ASN A 70 10.96 -18.58 12.57
CA ASN A 70 10.63 -19.99 12.70
C ASN A 70 9.35 -20.15 13.53
N SER A 71 8.74 -21.33 13.48
CA SER A 71 7.47 -21.61 14.16
C SER A 71 7.62 -21.86 15.68
N GLN A 72 8.84 -21.84 16.23
CA GLN A 72 9.07 -22.12 17.65
C GLN A 72 8.74 -20.93 18.54
N TYR A 73 8.88 -19.70 18.02
CA TYR A 73 8.60 -18.47 18.76
C TYR A 73 7.66 -17.56 17.97
N LYS A 74 6.77 -16.88 18.68
CA LYS A 74 5.88 -15.89 18.08
C LYS A 74 6.62 -14.56 17.97
N LEU A 75 6.52 -13.93 16.80
CA LEU A 75 7.00 -12.56 16.58
C LEU A 75 5.84 -11.56 16.74
N PRO A 76 6.11 -10.31 17.15
CA PRO A 76 5.11 -9.25 17.09
C PRO A 76 4.63 -9.03 15.65
N LEU A 77 3.37 -8.61 15.52
CA LEU A 77 2.76 -8.26 14.24
C LEU A 77 2.63 -6.74 14.13
N LEU A 78 3.19 -6.18 13.08
CA LEU A 78 3.03 -4.77 12.70
C LEU A 78 2.04 -4.68 11.53
N ILE A 79 0.93 -3.98 11.73
CA ILE A 79 0.05 -3.57 10.62
C ILE A 79 0.48 -2.17 10.22
N TYR A 80 0.84 -1.99 8.96
CA TYR A 80 1.39 -0.75 8.42
C TYR A 80 0.49 -0.16 7.34
N PHE A 81 0.27 1.14 7.43
CA PHE A 81 -0.46 1.93 6.44
C PHE A 81 0.50 2.97 5.86
N HIS A 82 0.71 2.94 4.56
CA HIS A 82 1.61 3.89 3.91
C HIS A 82 1.05 5.32 3.96
N GLY A 83 1.94 6.31 3.87
CA GLY A 83 1.57 7.72 3.80
C GLY A 83 1.10 8.14 2.41
N GLY A 84 1.33 9.40 2.04
CA GLY A 84 0.94 9.93 0.73
C GLY A 84 -0.41 10.65 0.71
N GLY A 85 -0.86 11.18 1.86
CA GLY A 85 -2.08 11.99 1.93
C GLY A 85 -3.33 11.30 1.41
N PHE A 86 -3.41 9.97 1.57
CA PHE A 86 -4.47 9.10 1.04
C PHE A 86 -4.60 9.09 -0.49
N SER A 87 -3.62 9.65 -1.21
CA SER A 87 -3.76 9.98 -2.62
C SER A 87 -2.59 9.48 -3.47
N ILE A 88 -1.37 9.41 -2.94
CA ILE A 88 -0.17 9.02 -3.68
C ILE A 88 0.53 7.81 -3.05
N ASP A 89 1.40 7.17 -3.82
CA ASP A 89 2.12 5.93 -3.50
C ASP A 89 1.26 4.71 -3.15
N SER A 90 1.89 3.54 -3.04
CA SER A 90 1.25 2.29 -2.63
C SER A 90 2.18 1.48 -1.73
N THR A 91 1.67 0.40 -1.15
CA THR A 91 2.49 -0.63 -0.48
C THR A 91 3.59 -1.18 -1.39
N PHE A 92 3.42 -1.14 -2.71
CA PHE A 92 4.35 -1.71 -3.68
C PHE A 92 5.43 -0.70 -4.12
N CYS A 93 5.31 0.57 -3.74
CA CYS A 93 6.32 1.58 -4.05
C CYS A 93 7.65 1.31 -3.34
N ALA A 94 8.76 1.55 -4.04
CA ALA A 94 10.12 1.35 -3.51
C ALA A 94 10.36 2.05 -2.16
N THR A 95 9.83 3.27 -1.97
CA THR A 95 9.95 4.04 -0.73
C THR A 95 9.49 3.24 0.50
N TYR A 96 8.25 2.73 0.47
CA TYR A 96 7.69 1.98 1.58
C TYR A 96 8.22 0.55 1.65
N HIS A 97 8.52 -0.06 0.50
CA HIS A 97 9.10 -1.39 0.46
C HIS A 97 10.47 -1.45 1.14
N ASN A 98 11.37 -0.52 0.80
CA ASN A 98 12.72 -0.45 1.37
C ASN A 98 12.67 -0.10 2.87
N PHE A 99 11.79 0.82 3.26
CA PHE A 99 11.58 1.15 4.67
C PHE A 99 11.13 -0.07 5.47
N LEU A 100 10.16 -0.84 4.97
CA LEU A 100 9.65 -2.02 5.67
C LEU A 100 10.66 -3.16 5.74
N ASN A 101 11.50 -3.38 4.72
CA ASN A 101 12.60 -4.34 4.81
C ASN A 101 13.53 -4.00 5.99
N LEU A 102 13.94 -2.73 6.10
CA LEU A 102 14.79 -2.27 7.21
C LEU A 102 14.08 -2.34 8.57
N LEU A 103 12.81 -1.92 8.64
CA LEU A 103 12.06 -1.94 9.90
C LEU A 103 11.85 -3.36 10.42
N VAL A 104 11.48 -4.29 9.53
CA VAL A 104 11.26 -5.70 9.86
C VAL A 104 12.56 -6.36 10.34
N GLU A 105 13.68 -6.08 9.69
CA GLU A 105 15.01 -6.54 10.10
C GLU A 105 15.38 -6.04 11.50
N LYS A 106 15.27 -4.73 11.72
CA LYS A 106 15.73 -4.10 12.98
C LYS A 106 14.84 -4.39 14.17
N ALA A 107 13.53 -4.45 13.96
CA ALA A 107 12.56 -4.68 15.03
C ALA A 107 12.25 -6.17 15.25
N ASN A 108 12.68 -7.05 14.34
CA ASN A 108 12.36 -8.48 14.33
C ASN A 108 10.85 -8.74 14.45
N VAL A 109 10.06 -8.14 13.56
CA VAL A 109 8.59 -8.23 13.52
C VAL A 109 8.10 -8.79 12.21
N VAL A 110 6.94 -9.42 12.20
CA VAL A 110 6.21 -9.66 10.93
C VAL A 110 5.46 -8.38 10.59
N ALA A 111 5.54 -7.91 9.34
CA ALA A 111 4.77 -6.74 8.92
C ALA A 111 3.73 -7.09 7.85
N ILE A 112 2.55 -6.46 7.95
CA ILE A 112 1.49 -6.46 6.95
C ILE A 112 1.30 -5.02 6.50
N SER A 113 1.73 -4.71 5.28
CA SER A 113 1.53 -3.40 4.66
C SER A 113 0.26 -3.42 3.83
N VAL A 114 -0.75 -2.66 4.24
CA VAL A 114 -2.07 -2.66 3.62
C VAL A 114 -2.10 -1.70 2.43
N ASN A 115 -2.50 -2.22 1.26
CA ASN A 115 -2.65 -1.46 0.03
C ASN A 115 -4.09 -0.93 -0.08
N TYR A 116 -4.40 0.09 0.71
CA TYR A 116 -5.72 0.70 0.76
C TYR A 116 -6.04 1.50 -0.53
N ARG A 117 -7.32 1.61 -0.89
CA ARG A 117 -7.76 2.42 -2.03
C ARG A 117 -7.59 3.92 -1.74
N ARG A 118 -7.18 4.66 -2.78
CA ARG A 118 -6.74 6.06 -2.68
C ARG A 118 -7.67 7.03 -3.37
N ALA A 119 -7.67 8.27 -2.90
CA ALA A 119 -8.24 9.40 -3.61
C ALA A 119 -7.39 9.73 -4.87
N PRO A 120 -7.98 10.38 -5.89
CA PRO A 120 -9.36 10.88 -5.95
C PRO A 120 -10.40 9.84 -6.42
N GLU A 121 -9.99 8.65 -6.85
CA GLU A 121 -10.90 7.60 -7.30
C GLU A 121 -11.78 7.10 -6.15
N TYR A 122 -11.19 6.98 -4.96
CA TYR A 122 -11.85 6.54 -3.75
C TYR A 122 -11.61 7.56 -2.63
N SER A 123 -12.59 8.45 -2.42
CA SER A 123 -12.53 9.44 -1.34
C SER A 123 -12.62 8.76 0.03
N LEU A 124 -12.16 9.45 1.07
CA LEU A 124 -12.43 9.02 2.44
C LEU A 124 -13.95 8.88 2.67
N PRO A 125 -14.41 7.88 3.45
CA PRO A 125 -13.65 7.05 4.39
C PRO A 125 -13.14 5.72 3.83
N ILE A 126 -13.10 5.51 2.50
CA ILE A 126 -12.79 4.18 1.91
C ILE A 126 -11.45 3.61 2.39
N ALA A 127 -10.39 4.44 2.47
CA ALA A 127 -9.08 3.99 2.95
C ALA A 127 -9.14 3.43 4.39
N PHE A 128 -9.99 3.99 5.25
CA PHE A 128 -10.18 3.49 6.62
C PHE A 128 -10.93 2.16 6.64
N GLN A 129 -11.93 2.01 5.76
CA GLN A 129 -12.68 0.76 5.64
C GLN A 129 -11.75 -0.37 5.18
N ASP A 130 -10.93 -0.12 4.16
CA ASP A 130 -9.91 -1.05 3.67
C ASP A 130 -8.86 -1.45 4.72
N SER A 131 -8.72 -0.64 5.78
CA SER A 131 -7.71 -0.80 6.83
C SER A 131 -8.23 -1.46 8.11
N TRP A 132 -9.54 -1.64 8.24
CA TRP A 132 -10.19 -2.06 9.49
C TRP A 132 -10.78 -3.48 9.45
N THR A 133 -11.36 -3.85 8.32
CA THR A 133 -12.11 -5.12 8.10
C THR A 133 -11.24 -6.24 7.58
#